data_AF-A0A6P2EMD8-F1
#
_entry.id   AF-A0A6P2EMD8-F1
#
_cell.length_a   1.000
_cell.length_b   1.000
_cell.length_c   1.000
_cell.angle_alpha   90.00
_cell.angle_beta   90.00
_cell.angle_gamma   90.00
#
_symmetry.space_group_name_H-M   'P 1'
#
loop_
_entity.id
_entity.type
_entity.pdbx_description
1 polymer ?
#
loop_
_entity_poly.entity_id
_entity_poly.type
_entity_poly.pdbx_seq_one_letter_code
_entity_poly.pdbx_strand_id
1 'polypeptide(L)'
;MKTQALAILFVVLTAGCQTTTPNYDARFGDAVRDAKRKMTIDPEAGKKNTDTAIGMDGRASRQTVIRYQDSFKEPPPAVNVINIGGAIGSGR
;
A
#
# COMPACT_ATOMS: atom_id res chain seq x y z
N MET A 1 -20.28 57.83 16.04
CA MET A 1 -18.90 57.43 16.39
C MET A 1 -18.84 56.11 17.17
N LYS A 2 -19.56 55.95 18.28
CA LYS A 2 -19.59 54.69 19.07
C LYS A 2 -20.03 53.44 18.28
N THR A 3 -21.03 53.58 17.41
CA THR A 3 -21.53 52.49 16.55
C THR A 3 -20.52 52.06 15.48
N GLN A 4 -19.73 52.99 14.96
CA GLN A 4 -18.67 52.73 13.98
C GLN A 4 -17.49 51.98 14.63
N ALA A 5 -17.13 52.36 15.87
CA ALA A 5 -16.08 51.67 16.63
C ALA A 5 -16.46 50.21 16.96
N LEU A 6 -17.74 49.96 17.27
CA LEU A 6 -18.24 48.60 17.52
C LEU A 6 -18.21 47.71 16.27
N ALA A 7 -18.53 48.26 15.09
CA ALA A 7 -18.46 47.53 13.83
C ALA A 7 -17.01 47.16 13.46
N ILE A 8 -16.06 48.07 13.65
CA ILE A 8 -14.63 47.81 13.39
C ILE A 8 -14.10 46.75 14.35
N LEU A 9 -14.46 46.82 15.64
CA LEU A 9 -14.08 45.81 16.63
C LEU A 9 -14.60 44.41 16.26
N PHE A 10 -15.83 44.32 15.76
CA PHE A 10 -16.45 43.05 15.34
C PHE A 10 -15.77 42.43 14.10
N VAL A 11 -15.34 43.27 13.15
CA VAL A 11 -14.59 42.82 11.97
C VAL A 11 -13.20 42.30 12.36
N VAL A 12 -12.51 42.96 13.28
CA VAL A 12 -11.18 42.52 13.75
C VAL A 12 -11.28 41.21 14.55
N LEU A 13 -12.32 41.02 15.37
CA LEU A 13 -12.51 39.76 16.11
C LEU A 13 -12.84 38.56 15.20
N THR A 14 -13.51 38.78 14.06
CA THR A 14 -13.91 37.69 13.15
C THR A 14 -12.85 37.36 12.10
N ALA A 15 -11.86 38.23 11.87
CA ALA A 15 -10.77 38.02 10.92
C ALA A 15 -9.86 36.80 11.25
N GLY A 16 -9.86 36.31 12.49
CA GLY A 16 -9.15 35.10 12.89
C GLY A 16 -9.91 33.79 12.62
N CYS A 17 -11.19 33.84 12.27
CA CYS A 17 -12.03 32.64 12.12
C CYS A 17 -11.87 31.97 10.73
N GLN A 18 -11.20 32.64 9.80
CA GLN A 18 -10.85 32.08 8.49
C GLN A 18 -9.34 32.23 8.26
N THR A 19 -8.55 31.45 9.00
CA THR A 19 -7.10 31.40 8.75
C THR A 19 -6.90 30.65 7.44
N THR A 20 -6.53 31.35 6.37
CA THR A 20 -5.90 30.67 5.23
C THR A 20 -4.64 30.02 5.79
N THR A 21 -4.48 28.70 5.63
CA THR A 21 -3.33 27.96 6.11
C THR A 21 -2.37 27.75 4.96
N PRO A 22 -1.58 28.77 4.54
CA PRO A 22 -0.94 28.77 3.23
C PRO A 22 0.15 27.70 3.17
N ASN A 23 0.80 27.44 4.31
CA ASN A 23 1.82 26.42 4.46
C ASN A 23 1.24 25.01 4.56
N TYR A 24 0.04 24.84 5.12
CA TYR A 24 -0.56 23.51 5.28
C TYR A 24 -1.19 23.04 3.97
N ASP A 25 -1.95 23.91 3.31
CA ASP A 25 -2.62 23.59 2.03
C ASP A 25 -1.59 23.34 0.92
N ALA A 26 -0.51 24.11 0.88
CA ALA A 26 0.57 23.94 -0.09
C ALA A 26 1.32 22.61 0.08
N ARG A 27 1.35 22.05 1.29
CA ARG A 27 2.14 20.85 1.64
C ARG A 27 1.27 19.63 1.93
N PHE A 28 -0.03 19.75 1.70
CA PHE A 28 -0.97 18.69 2.01
C PHE A 28 -0.63 17.42 1.22
N GLY A 29 -0.33 16.34 1.96
CA GLY A 29 0.04 15.04 1.40
C GLY A 29 1.50 14.91 0.98
N ASP A 30 2.38 15.89 1.26
CA ASP A 30 3.82 15.76 1.04
C ASP A 30 4.38 14.52 1.74
N ALA A 31 4.00 14.30 3.00
CA ALA A 31 4.44 13.15 3.79
C ALA A 31 4.05 11.81 3.15
N VAL A 32 2.84 11.72 2.60
CA VAL A 32 2.34 10.50 1.93
C VAL A 32 3.07 10.29 0.60
N ARG A 33 3.30 11.36 -0.17
CA ARG A 33 4.06 11.30 -1.44
C ARG A 33 5.52 10.91 -1.20
N ASP A 34 6.12 11.39 -0.11
CA ASP A 34 7.48 11.03 0.29
C ASP A 34 7.58 9.56 0.74
N ALA A 35 6.66 9.12 1.60
CA ALA A 35 6.58 7.71 2.02
C ALA A 35 6.38 6.78 0.82
N LYS A 36 5.48 7.12 -0.10
CA LYS A 36 5.26 6.38 -1.34
C LYS A 36 6.54 6.28 -2.17
N ARG A 37 7.30 7.37 -2.31
CA ARG A 37 8.58 7.36 -3.03
C ARG A 37 9.60 6.42 -2.40
N LYS A 38 9.70 6.43 -1.08
CA LYS A 38 10.60 5.53 -0.32
C LYS A 38 10.20 4.06 -0.44
N MET A 39 8.90 3.78 -0.60
CA MET A 39 8.37 2.43 -0.79
C MET A 39 8.40 1.97 -2.27
N THR A 40 8.71 2.85 -3.22
CA THR A 40 8.73 2.52 -4.64
C THR A 40 10.15 2.12 -5.05
N ILE A 41 10.34 0.85 -5.42
CA ILE A 41 11.66 0.28 -5.76
C ILE A 41 12.22 0.85 -7.08
N ASP A 42 11.40 0.91 -8.14
CA ASP A 42 11.76 1.57 -9.40
C ASP A 42 10.56 2.38 -9.94
N PRO A 43 10.58 3.71 -9.87
CA PRO A 43 9.49 4.55 -10.37
C PRO A 43 9.38 4.53 -11.90
N GLU A 44 10.42 4.14 -12.62
CA GLU A 44 10.47 4.09 -14.09
C GLU A 44 10.28 2.67 -14.63
N ALA A 45 9.90 1.69 -13.78
CA ALA A 45 9.75 0.29 -14.16
C ALA A 45 8.82 0.10 -15.37
N GLY A 46 7.71 0.85 -15.44
CA GLY A 46 6.77 0.78 -16.56
C GLY A 46 7.25 1.38 -17.88
N LYS A 47 8.31 2.22 -17.86
CA LYS A 47 8.92 2.77 -19.09
C LYS A 47 10.10 1.93 -19.56
N LYS A 48 10.88 1.37 -18.62
CA LYS A 48 12.02 0.50 -18.91
C LYS A 48 11.59 -0.91 -19.31
N ASN A 49 10.50 -1.40 -18.72
CA ASN A 49 9.99 -2.73 -19.03
C ASN A 49 9.00 -2.65 -20.19
N THR A 50 9.53 -2.80 -21.41
CA THR A 50 8.73 -2.89 -22.64
C THR A 50 8.06 -4.26 -22.80
N ASP A 51 8.37 -5.23 -21.92
CA ASP A 51 7.63 -6.47 -21.81
C ASP A 51 6.30 -6.17 -21.12
N THR A 52 5.40 -5.54 -21.87
CA THR A 52 3.97 -5.50 -21.57
C THR A 52 3.60 -6.91 -21.16
N ALA A 53 3.03 -7.15 -19.99
CA ALA A 53 2.63 -8.50 -19.59
C ALA A 53 1.75 -9.10 -20.70
N ILE A 54 2.32 -9.92 -21.60
CA ILE A 54 1.68 -10.41 -22.83
C ILE A 54 0.57 -11.43 -22.48
N GLY A 55 0.37 -11.68 -21.19
CA GLY A 55 -0.45 -12.76 -20.69
C GLY A 55 0.27 -14.09 -20.86
N MET A 56 -0.45 -15.16 -20.51
CA MET A 56 0.00 -16.52 -20.74
C MET A 56 -0.33 -16.94 -22.18
N ASP A 57 0.60 -17.63 -22.84
CA ASP A 57 0.31 -18.22 -24.15
C ASP A 57 -0.81 -19.28 -24.04
N GLY A 58 -1.57 -19.50 -25.12
CA GLY A 58 -2.73 -20.40 -25.07
C GLY A 58 -2.39 -21.85 -24.66
N ARG A 59 -1.18 -22.34 -24.96
CA ARG A 59 -0.74 -23.69 -24.58
C ARG A 59 -0.39 -23.73 -23.08
N ALA A 60 0.30 -22.72 -22.57
CA ALA A 60 0.60 -22.54 -21.16
C ALA A 60 -0.69 -22.38 -20.33
N SER A 61 -1.66 -21.61 -20.83
CA SER A 61 -3.00 -21.47 -20.21
C SER A 61 -3.70 -22.82 -20.09
N ARG A 62 -3.75 -23.59 -21.19
CA ARG A 62 -4.33 -24.94 -21.19
C ARG A 62 -3.62 -25.86 -20.21
N GLN A 63 -2.29 -25.86 -20.21
CA GLN A 63 -1.51 -26.73 -19.33
C GLN A 63 -1.68 -26.37 -17.86
N THR A 64 -1.87 -25.08 -17.55
CA THR A 64 -2.14 -24.61 -16.19
C THR A 64 -3.45 -25.19 -15.66
N VAL A 65 -4.52 -25.15 -16.46
CA VAL A 65 -5.82 -25.73 -16.09
C VAL A 65 -5.73 -27.24 -15.90
N ILE A 66 -5.01 -27.95 -16.78
CA ILE A 66 -4.78 -29.40 -16.66
C ILE A 66 -4.06 -29.72 -15.35
N ARG A 67 -2.94 -29.06 -15.07
CA ARG A 67 -2.17 -29.27 -13.83
C ARG A 67 -2.99 -28.97 -12.58
N TYR A 68 -3.82 -27.93 -12.63
CA TYR A 68 -4.74 -27.61 -11.55
C TYR A 68 -5.71 -28.77 -11.30
N GLN A 69 -6.34 -29.30 -12.34
CA GLN A 69 -7.25 -30.45 -12.21
C GLN A 69 -6.51 -31.71 -11.72
N ASP A 70 -5.31 -31.97 -12.22
CA ASP A 70 -4.51 -33.13 -11.82
C ASP A 70 -4.06 -33.05 -10.36
N SER A 71 -3.86 -31.85 -9.82
CA SER A 71 -3.51 -31.66 -8.40
C SER A 71 -4.58 -32.14 -7.43
N PHE A 72 -5.83 -32.33 -7.88
CA PHE A 72 -6.91 -32.90 -7.07
C PHE A 72 -7.04 -34.42 -7.21
N LYS A 73 -6.34 -35.03 -8.19
CA LYS A 73 -6.37 -36.48 -8.40
C LYS A 73 -5.37 -37.20 -7.51
N GLU A 74 -4.24 -36.57 -7.21
CA GLU A 74 -3.24 -37.09 -6.30
C GLU A 74 -3.46 -36.50 -4.91
N PRO A 75 -3.70 -37.33 -3.87
CA PRO A 75 -3.66 -36.85 -2.50
C PRO A 75 -2.32 -36.15 -2.26
N PRO A 76 -2.30 -34.94 -1.69
CA PRO A 76 -1.04 -34.30 -1.34
C PRO A 76 -0.22 -35.29 -0.50
N PRO A 77 1.06 -35.53 -0.82
CA PRO A 77 1.89 -36.39 0.01
C PRO A 77 1.80 -35.87 1.43
N ALA A 78 1.57 -36.77 2.39
CA ALA A 78 1.50 -36.41 3.79
C ALA A 78 2.79 -35.66 4.14
N VAL A 79 2.68 -34.34 4.28
CA VAL A 79 3.78 -33.52 4.75
C VAL A 79 4.00 -33.95 6.19
N ASN A 80 5.04 -34.75 6.41
CA ASN A 80 5.50 -35.07 7.75
C ASN A 80 5.93 -33.74 8.37
N VAL A 81 5.03 -33.13 9.13
CA VAL A 81 5.34 -31.99 9.97
C VAL A 81 6.45 -32.48 10.89
N ILE A 82 7.66 -31.94 10.71
CA ILE A 82 8.73 -32.15 11.67
C ILE A 82 8.22 -31.60 12.99
N ASN A 83 7.88 -32.47 13.93
CA ASN A 83 7.51 -32.10 15.29
C ASN A 83 8.73 -31.46 15.97
N ILE A 84 8.86 -30.14 15.81
CA ILE A 84 9.72 -29.31 16.67
C ILE A 84 9.06 -29.34 18.06
N GLY A 85 9.43 -30.33 18.86
CA GLY A 85 8.88 -30.54 20.21
C GLY A 85 9.11 -31.92 20.82
N GLY A 86 9.64 -32.89 20.08
CA GLY A 86 9.96 -34.23 20.60
C GLY A 86 11.41 -34.35 21.07
N ALA A 87 11.60 -34.40 22.39
CA ALA A 87 12.84 -34.70 23.12
C ALA A 87 13.94 -33.63 23.12
N ILE A 88 13.73 -32.62 23.99
CA ILE A 88 14.84 -32.07 24.78
C ILE A 88 15.45 -33.23 25.60
N GLY A 89 16.66 -33.62 25.18
CA GLY A 89 17.65 -34.48 25.82
C GLY A 89 17.26 -35.29 27.06
N SER A 90 17.07 -36.60 26.86
CA SER A 90 17.50 -37.59 27.83
C SER A 90 18.64 -38.39 27.19
N GLY A 91 19.84 -38.32 27.76
CA GLY A 91 20.92 -39.20 27.35
C GLY A 91 22.34 -38.70 27.58
N ARG A 92 22.79 -38.82 28.85
CA ARG A 92 24.16 -38.76 29.38
C ARG A 92 24.75 -37.38 29.67
#